data_AF-A0A973FIB3-F1
#
_entry.id   AF-A0A973FIB3-F1
#
_cell.length_a   1.000
_cell.length_b   1.000
_cell.length_c   1.000
_cell.angle_alpha   90.00
_cell.angle_beta   90.00
_cell.angle_gamma   90.00
#
_symmetry.space_group_name_H-M   'P 1'
#
loop_
_entity.id
_entity.type
_entity.pdbx_description
1 polymer ?
#
loop_
_entity_poly.entity_id
_entity_poly.type
_entity_poly.pdbx_seq_one_letter_code
_entity_poly.pdbx_strand_id
1 'polypeptide(L)'
;MLNFSYHPSFEKEAAKFQKRFSSLNKALTAFKLLCEFQFHPLNPQQRIAPAKLHRVTQNDFWSVWKIELAMPGFRPNQFPRVWFGVQGSTIAFLCIATHVDNYNDNEMTQIAIERVT
;
A
#
# COMPACT_ATOMS: atom_id res chain seq x y z
N MET A 1 0.83 -14.68 11.11
CA MET A 1 1.75 -14.12 10.10
C MET A 1 0.94 -13.90 8.84
N LEU A 2 1.04 -12.70 8.27
CA LEU A 2 0.30 -12.33 7.08
C LEU A 2 0.99 -12.85 5.83
N ASN A 3 0.17 -13.17 4.83
CA ASN A 3 0.61 -13.55 3.51
C ASN A 3 0.63 -12.29 2.65
N PHE A 4 1.80 -11.90 2.15
CA PHE A 4 1.93 -10.75 1.26
C PHE A 4 2.00 -11.21 -0.19
N SER A 5 1.02 -10.81 -0.99
CA SER A 5 1.00 -11.01 -2.44
C SER A 5 1.16 -9.67 -3.16
N TYR A 6 1.58 -9.72 -4.43
CA TYR A 6 1.79 -8.54 -5.26
C TYR A 6 1.06 -8.73 -6.57
N HIS A 7 0.29 -7.73 -6.97
CA HIS A 7 -0.27 -7.70 -8.31
C HIS A 7 0.89 -7.53 -9.32
N PRO A 8 0.90 -8.20 -10.49
CA PRO A 8 2.00 -8.10 -11.46
C PRO A 8 2.31 -6.66 -11.89
N SER A 9 1.29 -5.81 -11.99
CA SER A 9 1.48 -4.38 -12.28
C SER A 9 2.15 -3.64 -11.13
N PHE A 10 1.85 -3.98 -9.87
CA PHE A 10 2.57 -3.42 -8.72
C PHE A 10 4.05 -3.75 -8.79
N GLU A 11 4.42 -4.99 -9.13
CA GLU A 11 5.83 -5.38 -9.22
C GLU A 11 6.57 -4.56 -10.27
N LYS A 12 5.95 -4.31 -11.43
CA LYS A 12 6.50 -3.45 -12.49
C LYS A 12 6.64 -1.99 -12.04
N GLU A 13 5.60 -1.45 -11.40
CA GLU A 13 5.58 -0.09 -10.86
C GLU A 13 6.65 0.09 -9.78
N ALA A 14 6.71 -0.83 -8.82
CA ALA A 14 7.69 -0.85 -7.73
C ALA A 14 9.12 -1.01 -8.27
N ALA A 15 9.36 -1.86 -9.27
CA ALA A 15 10.68 -1.99 -9.90
C ALA A 15 11.12 -0.69 -10.60
N LYS A 16 10.20 -0.01 -11.30
CA LYS A 16 10.47 1.31 -11.90
C LYS A 16 10.77 2.36 -10.82
N PHE A 17 10.01 2.35 -9.73
CA PHE A 17 10.16 3.29 -8.63
C PHE A 17 11.47 3.05 -7.85
N GLN A 18 11.82 1.79 -7.56
CA GLN A 18 13.05 1.39 -6.87
C GLN A 18 14.32 1.83 -7.62
N LYS A 19 14.30 1.87 -8.96
CA LYS A 19 15.42 2.38 -9.77
C LYS A 19 15.73 3.85 -9.51
N ARG A 20 14.71 4.64 -9.15
CA ARG A 20 14.84 6.08 -8.85
C ARG A 20 15.04 6.32 -7.35
N PHE A 21 14.50 5.44 -6.52
CA PHE A 21 14.47 5.60 -5.06
C PHE A 21 14.90 4.30 -4.38
N SER A 22 16.19 4.22 -4.07
CA SER A 22 16.82 3.01 -3.52
C SER A 22 16.25 2.57 -2.16
N SER A 23 15.59 3.46 -1.43
CA SER A 23 15.00 3.21 -0.12
C SER A 23 13.62 2.55 -0.14
N LEU A 24 12.99 2.34 -1.31
CA LEU A 24 11.63 1.79 -1.42
C LEU A 24 11.51 0.42 -0.75
N ASN A 25 12.41 -0.52 -1.04
CA ASN A 25 12.36 -1.86 -0.44
C ASN A 25 12.41 -1.83 1.09
N LYS A 26 13.23 -0.94 1.67
CA LYS A 26 13.30 -0.78 3.13
C LYS A 26 11.98 -0.23 3.69
N ALA A 27 11.36 0.73 3.01
CA ALA A 27 10.09 1.30 3.42
C ALA A 27 8.94 0.29 3.30
N LEU A 28 8.88 -0.51 2.22
CA LEU A 28 7.90 -1.59 2.07
C LEU A 28 8.06 -2.65 3.16
N THR A 29 9.30 -3.03 3.50
CA THR A 29 9.56 -3.96 4.62
C THR A 29 9.06 -3.38 5.95
N ALA A 30 9.35 -2.12 6.25
CA ALA A 30 8.84 -1.46 7.45
C ALA A 30 7.30 -1.40 7.48
N PHE A 31 6.68 -1.12 6.34
CA PHE A 31 5.23 -1.11 6.22
C PHE A 31 4.61 -2.50 6.44
N LYS A 32 5.19 -3.57 5.87
CA LYS A 32 4.74 -4.95 6.12
C LYS A 32 4.77 -5.31 7.61
N LEU A 33 5.82 -4.90 8.33
CA LEU A 33 5.89 -5.10 9.78
C LEU A 33 4.74 -4.39 10.50
N LEU A 34 4.37 -3.17 10.10
CA LEU A 34 3.19 -2.50 10.65
C LEU A 34 1.90 -3.26 10.34
N CYS A 35 1.77 -3.79 9.13
CA CYS A 35 0.61 -4.58 8.72
C CYS A 35 0.43 -5.84 9.57
N GLU A 36 1.50 -6.55 9.92
CA GLU A 36 1.45 -7.75 10.77
C GLU A 36 0.75 -7.50 12.10
N PHE A 37 0.83 -6.29 12.64
CA PHE A 37 0.09 -5.88 13.85
C PHE A 37 -1.28 -5.31 13.50
N GLN A 38 -1.33 -4.35 12.56
CA GLN A 38 -2.55 -3.61 12.22
C GLN A 38 -3.68 -4.52 11.72
N PHE A 39 -3.32 -5.53 10.93
CA PHE A 39 -4.25 -6.44 10.26
C PHE A 39 -4.11 -7.88 10.75
N HIS A 40 -3.57 -8.09 11.96
CA HIS A 40 -3.43 -9.43 12.50
C HIS A 40 -4.80 -10.15 12.57
N PRO A 41 -4.94 -11.37 12.01
CA PRO A 41 -6.25 -11.99 11.79
C PRO A 41 -6.99 -12.36 13.09
N LEU A 42 -6.26 -12.58 14.19
CA LEU A 42 -6.83 -12.98 15.48
C LEU A 42 -6.74 -11.90 16.56
N ASN A 43 -5.87 -10.90 16.37
CA ASN A 43 -5.53 -9.94 17.43
C ASN A 43 -5.00 -8.63 16.82
N PRO A 44 -5.84 -7.90 16.07
CA PRO A 44 -5.41 -6.67 15.42
C PRO A 44 -5.04 -5.61 16.47
N GLN A 45 -3.87 -5.00 16.30
CA GLN A 45 -3.35 -3.94 17.16
C GLN A 45 -3.15 -2.68 16.33
N GLN A 46 -3.74 -1.57 16.75
CA GLN A 46 -3.57 -0.29 16.07
C GLN A 46 -2.13 0.20 16.21
N ARG A 47 -1.34 0.07 15.14
CA ARG A 47 0.03 0.60 15.01
C ARG A 47 0.14 1.73 14.00
N ILE A 48 -0.85 1.83 13.12
CA ILE A 48 -0.96 2.92 12.15
C ILE A 48 -2.03 3.88 12.66
N ALA A 49 -1.69 5.17 12.72
CA ALA A 49 -2.64 6.18 13.14
C ALA A 49 -3.85 6.22 12.18
N PRO A 50 -5.10 6.33 12.67
CA PRO A 50 -6.30 6.30 11.83
C PRO A 50 -6.28 7.36 10.72
N ALA A 51 -5.72 8.54 10.99
CA ALA A 51 -5.60 9.62 10.01
C ALA A 51 -4.60 9.34 8.87
N LYS A 52 -3.83 8.25 8.94
CA LYS A 52 -2.83 7.85 7.93
C LYS A 52 -3.26 6.66 7.09
N LEU A 53 -4.24 5.89 7.56
CA LEU A 53 -4.73 4.68 6.90
C LEU A 53 -6.14 4.93 6.39
N HIS A 54 -6.30 5.03 5.07
CA HIS A 54 -7.57 5.38 4.46
C HIS A 54 -8.21 4.15 3.81
N ARG A 55 -9.41 3.77 4.24
CA ARG A 55 -10.20 2.76 3.53
C ARG A 55 -10.77 3.39 2.26
N VAL A 56 -10.50 2.75 1.12
CA VAL A 56 -11.00 3.15 -0.19
C VAL A 56 -12.40 2.59 -0.40
N THR A 57 -12.54 1.27 -0.31
CA THR A 57 -13.79 0.55 -0.49
C THR A 57 -13.72 -0.80 0.20
N GLN A 58 -14.84 -1.51 0.26
CA GLN A 58 -14.94 -2.88 0.73
C GLN A 58 -15.98 -3.62 -0.12
N ASN A 59 -15.61 -4.79 -0.63
CA ASN A 59 -16.54 -5.74 -1.25
C ASN A 59 -16.60 -7.02 -0.40
N ASP A 60 -17.27 -8.06 -0.90
CA ASP A 60 -17.49 -9.32 -0.17
C ASP A 60 -16.18 -10.07 0.15
N PHE A 61 -15.09 -9.78 -0.57
CA PHE A 61 -13.81 -10.49 -0.45
C PHE A 61 -12.69 -9.61 0.11
N TRP A 62 -12.60 -8.38 -0.36
CA TRP A 62 -11.47 -7.48 -0.14
C TRP A 62 -11.91 -6.17 0.49
N SER A 63 -11.18 -5.76 1.52
CA SER A 63 -11.14 -4.36 1.95
C SER A 63 -9.95 -3.67 1.30
N VAL A 64 -10.20 -2.63 0.51
CA VAL A 64 -9.15 -1.86 -0.18
C VAL A 64 -8.78 -0.65 0.66
N TRP A 65 -7.48 -0.43 0.81
CA TRP A 65 -6.90 0.62 1.62
C TRP A 65 -5.82 1.37 0.83
N LYS A 66 -5.52 2.60 1.27
CA LYS A 66 -4.37 3.36 0.82
C LYS A 66 -3.63 4.02 1.97
N ILE A 67 -2.32 4.18 1.81
CA ILE A 67 -1.43 4.77 2.81
C ILE A 67 -0.27 5.54 2.16
N GLU A 68 0.20 6.59 2.82
CA GLU A 68 1.47 7.26 2.51
C GLU A 68 2.65 6.45 3.06
N LEU A 69 3.54 6.02 2.17
CA LEU A 69 4.74 5.26 2.50
C LEU A 69 5.87 6.20 2.89
N ALA A 70 6.14 6.30 4.19
CA ALA A 70 7.22 7.15 4.70
C ALA A 70 8.59 6.69 4.18
N MET A 71 9.28 7.60 3.47
CA MET A 71 10.56 7.31 2.81
C MET A 71 11.55 8.46 2.98
N PRO A 72 12.85 8.18 3.26
CA PRO A 72 13.89 9.19 3.26
C PRO A 72 14.01 9.89 1.90
N GLY A 73 14.33 11.18 1.91
CA GLY A 73 14.48 11.99 0.70
C GLY A 73 13.19 12.62 0.17
N PHE A 74 12.07 12.41 0.84
CA PHE A 74 10.78 13.00 0.50
C PHE A 74 10.24 13.85 1.64
N ARG A 75 9.53 14.93 1.30
CA ARG A 75 8.67 15.62 2.26
C ARG A 75 7.41 14.79 2.50
N PRO A 76 6.74 14.92 3.66
CA PRO A 76 5.53 14.14 3.95
C PRO A 76 4.44 14.22 2.87
N ASN A 77 4.22 15.41 2.29
CA ASN A 77 3.26 15.61 1.20
C ASN A 77 3.71 15.06 -0.16
N GLN A 78 4.93 14.54 -0.26
CA GLN A 78 5.51 13.93 -1.45
C GLN A 78 5.73 12.42 -1.27
N PHE A 79 5.37 11.86 -0.11
CA PHE A 79 5.49 10.43 0.11
C PHE A 79 4.72 9.65 -0.95
N PRO A 80 5.32 8.57 -1.49
CA PRO A 80 4.60 7.66 -2.37
C PRO A 80 3.37 7.12 -1.66
N ARG A 81 2.31 6.84 -2.43
CA ARG A 81 1.12 6.19 -1.91
C ARG A 81 1.06 4.76 -2.42
N VAL A 82 0.65 3.87 -1.54
CA VAL A 82 0.45 2.45 -1.83
C VAL A 82 -1.02 2.14 -1.61
N TRP A 83 -1.63 1.49 -2.60
CA TRP A 83 -2.95 0.87 -2.46
C TRP A 83 -2.77 -0.62 -2.29
N PHE A 84 -3.55 -1.19 -1.37
CA PHE A 84 -3.48 -2.60 -1.04
C PHE A 84 -4.84 -3.15 -0.62
N GLY A 85 -5.07 -4.44 -0.90
CA GLY A 85 -6.24 -5.18 -0.46
C GLY A 85 -5.93 -6.01 0.79
N VAL A 86 -6.91 -6.16 1.67
CA VAL A 86 -6.86 -7.06 2.82
C VAL A 86 -8.00 -8.07 2.72
N GLN A 87 -7.67 -9.36 2.80
CA GLN A 87 -8.62 -10.49 2.83
C GLN A 87 -8.11 -11.54 3.82
N GLY A 88 -8.76 -11.67 4.98
CA GLY A 88 -8.34 -12.61 6.01
C GLY A 88 -6.89 -12.36 6.45
N SER A 89 -6.00 -13.34 6.24
CA SER A 89 -4.57 -13.23 6.51
C SER A 89 -3.74 -12.74 5.31
N THR A 90 -4.38 -12.40 4.19
CA THR A 90 -3.69 -11.97 2.96
C THR A 90 -3.74 -10.46 2.80
N ILE A 91 -2.59 -9.88 2.48
CA ILE A 91 -2.44 -8.51 2.02
C ILE A 91 -1.89 -8.52 0.59
N ALA A 92 -2.68 -7.99 -0.34
CA ALA A 92 -2.30 -7.86 -1.74
C ALA A 92 -1.86 -6.41 -2.03
N PHE A 93 -0.62 -6.21 -2.46
CA PHE A 93 -0.15 -4.91 -2.95
C PHE A 93 -0.67 -4.69 -4.37
N LEU A 94 -1.48 -3.64 -4.56
CA LEU A 94 -2.25 -3.45 -5.78
C LEU A 94 -1.57 -2.49 -6.72
N CYS A 95 -1.23 -1.29 -6.26
CA CYS A 95 -0.51 -0.28 -7.05
C CYS A 95 0.29 0.67 -6.16
N ILE A 96 1.30 1.33 -6.75
CA ILE A 96 2.10 2.36 -6.09
C ILE A 96 2.27 3.57 -7.01
N ALA A 97 2.14 4.76 -6.45
CA ALA A 97 2.35 6.01 -7.18
C ALA A 97 3.11 7.03 -6.33
N THR A 98 3.78 7.98 -6.98
CA THR A 98 4.50 9.07 -6.32
C THR A 98 4.07 10.41 -6.88
N HIS A 99 4.03 11.43 -6.02
CA HIS A 99 3.78 12.81 -6.43
C HIS A 99 4.79 13.33 -7.47
N VAL A 100 6.00 12.75 -7.52
CA VAL A 100 7.00 13.10 -8.53
C VAL A 100 6.51 12.80 -9.95
N ASP A 101 5.60 11.84 -10.11
CA ASP A 101 5.05 11.43 -11.40
C ASP A 101 3.72 12.13 -11.72
N ASN A 102 3.31 13.11 -10.90
CA ASN A 102 2.06 13.88 -11.04
C ASN A 102 0.83 13.00 -11.28
N TYR A 103 0.75 11.91 -10.53
CA TYR A 103 -0.32 10.93 -10.69
C TYR A 103 -1.67 11.49 -10.22
N ASN A 104 -2.77 10.95 -10.77
CA ASN A 104 -4.11 11.26 -10.32
C ASN A 104 -4.57 10.26 -9.24
N ASP A 105 -4.93 10.75 -8.05
CA ASP A 105 -5.30 9.90 -6.91
C ASP A 105 -6.60 9.12 -7.12
N ASN A 106 -7.56 9.71 -7.83
CA ASN A 106 -8.81 9.05 -8.17
C ASN A 106 -8.58 7.95 -9.21
N GLU A 107 -7.73 8.20 -10.21
CA GLU A 107 -7.36 7.20 -11.22
C GLU A 107 -6.67 5.99 -10.58
N MET A 108 -5.66 6.21 -9.73
CA MET A 108 -4.98 5.11 -9.02
C MET A 108 -5.91 4.36 -8.09
N THR A 109 -6.90 5.06 -7.51
CA THR A 109 -7.94 4.44 -6.69
C THR A 109 -8.84 3.53 -7.53
N GLN A 110 -9.27 3.94 -8.73
CA GLN A 110 -10.05 3.08 -9.63
C GLN A 110 -9.22 1.88 -10.08
N ILE A 111 -7.97 2.10 -10.48
CA ILE A 111 -7.03 1.02 -10.84
C ILE A 111 -6.87 0.01 -9.68
N ALA A 112 -6.78 0.47 -8.43
CA ALA A 112 -6.69 -0.43 -7.29
C ALA A 112 -7.97 -1.26 -7.10
N ILE A 113 -9.14 -0.64 -7.27
CA ILE A 113 -10.44 -1.32 -7.17
C ILE A 113 -10.56 -2.40 -8.26
N GLU A 114 -10.24 -2.06 -9.51
CA GLU A 114 -10.27 -2.99 -10.65
C GLU A 114 -9.37 -4.22 -10.43
N ARG A 115 -8.24 -4.06 -9.73
CA ARG A 115 -7.29 -5.15 -9.43
C ARG A 115 -7.76 -6.12 -8.34
N VAL A 116 -8.90 -5.88 -7.69
CA VAL A 116 -9.49 -6.77 -6.67
C VAL A 116 -10.92 -7.23 -6.96
N THR A 117 -11.40 -6.92 -8.18
CA THR A 117 -12.65 -7.43 -8.77
C THR A 117 -12.33 -8.52 -9.77
#